data_AF-A0A0C2BLU9-F1
#
_entry.id   AF-A0A0C2BLU9-F1
#
_cell.length_a   1.000
_cell.length_b   1.000
_cell.length_c   1.000
_cell.angle_alpha   90.00
_cell.angle_beta   90.00
_cell.angle_gamma   90.00
#
_symmetry.space_group_name_H-M   'P 1'
#
loop_
_entity.id
_entity.type
_entity.pdbx_description
1 polymer ?
#
loop_
_entity_poly.entity_id
_entity_poly.type
_entity_poly.pdbx_seq_one_letter_code
_entity_poly.pdbx_strand_id
1 'polypeptide(L)' 'MKTLYQWKYRGIGPNVHKVGRHLRYRWQDVDAWLEKQSAYDLVG' A
#
# COMPACT_ATOMS: atom_id res chain seq x y z
N MET A 1 5.12 -11.96 13.28
CA MET A 1 4.28 -12.00 12.06
C MET A 1 3.67 -10.62 11.82
N LYS A 2 4.27 -9.78 10.95
CA LYS A 2 3.69 -8.48 10.55
C LYS A 2 2.75 -8.75 9.36
N THR A 3 1.47 -9.00 9.62
CA THR A 3 0.49 -9.30 8.57
C THR A 3 -0.14 -8.01 8.04
N LEU A 4 -0.64 -8.09 6.80
CA LEU A 4 -1.49 -7.11 6.09
C LEU A 4 -2.61 -6.46 6.96
N TYR A 5 -2.97 -7.07 8.09
CA TYR A 5 -3.93 -6.55 9.06
C TYR A 5 -3.58 -5.18 9.63
N GLN A 6 -2.29 -4.85 9.81
CA GLN A 6 -1.90 -3.54 10.35
C GLN A 6 -2.20 -2.38 9.39
N TRP A 7 -2.13 -2.63 8.08
CA TRP A 7 -2.32 -1.60 7.05
C TRP A 7 -3.77 -1.12 6.97
N LYS A 8 -4.73 -2.05 7.11
CA LYS A 8 -6.15 -1.72 7.18
C LYS A 8 -6.49 -0.84 8.39
N TYR A 9 -5.76 -0.98 9.51
CA TYR A 9 -6.05 -0.24 10.73
C TYR A 9 -5.48 1.19 10.73
N ARG A 10 -4.36 1.42 10.03
CA ARG A 10 -3.68 2.74 10.03
C ARG A 10 -4.13 3.68 8.90
N GLY A 11 -4.99 3.24 7.99
CA GLY A 11 -5.40 4.05 6.84
C GLY A 11 -4.25 4.35 5.87
N ILE A 12 -3.20 3.54 5.90
CA ILE A 12 -2.01 3.67 5.05
C ILE A 12 -2.13 2.64 3.92
N GLY A 13 -1.96 3.08 2.68
CA GLY A 13 -2.08 2.19 1.54
C GLY A 13 -1.64 2.81 0.21
N PRO A 14 -1.64 1.99 -0.86
CA PRO A 14 -1.23 2.39 -2.19
C PRO A 14 -2.23 3.37 -2.81
N ASN A 15 -1.77 4.11 -3.82
CA ASN A 15 -2.61 5.08 -4.52
C ASN A 15 -3.84 4.40 -5.14
N VAL A 16 -5.01 4.99 -4.86
CA VAL A 16 -6.28 4.59 -5.43
C VAL A 16 -6.52 5.35 -6.73
N HIS A 17 -6.91 4.61 -7.76
CA HIS A 17 -7.43 5.19 -8.99
C HIS A 17 -8.94 5.08 -9.02
N LYS A 18 -9.62 6.22 -9.20
CA LYS A 18 -11.07 6.26 -9.36
C LYS A 18 -11.43 5.98 -10.81
N VAL A 19 -12.04 4.82 -11.07
CA VAL A 19 -12.52 4.43 -12.41
C VAL A 19 -14.04 4.32 -12.35
N GLY A 20 -14.72 5.40 -12.76
CA GLY A 20 -16.16 5.53 -12.64
C GLY A 20 -16.60 5.47 -11.17
N ARG A 21 -17.49 4.52 -10.85
CA ARG A 21 -17.97 4.28 -9.47
C ARG A 21 -17.01 3.43 -8.63
N HIS A 22 -16.04 2.74 -9.23
CA HIS A 22 -15.18 1.81 -8.51
C HIS A 22 -13.79 2.40 -8.26
N LEU A 23 -13.27 2.12 -7.07
CA LEU A 23 -11.86 2.33 -6.74
C LEU A 23 -11.08 1.10 -7.17
N ARG A 24 -10.01 1.31 -7.94
CA ARG A 24 -9.10 0.25 -8.36
C ARG A 24 -7.69 0.57 -7.91
N TYR A 25 -6.98 -0.48 -7.52
CA TYR A 25 -5.56 -0.45 -7.25
C TYR A 25 -4.86 -1.04 -8.45
N ARG A 26 -3.83 -0.36 -8.96
CA ARG A 26 -2.92 -0.98 -9.92
C ARG A 26 -1.84 -1.71 -9.16
N TRP A 27 -1.46 -2.88 -9.66
CA TRP A 27 -0.38 -3.67 -9.07
C TRP A 27 0.93 -2.87 -8.94
N GLN A 28 1.26 -2.02 -9.90
CA GLN A 28 2.45 -1.15 -9.83
C GLN A 28 2.40 -0.15 -8.67
N ASP A 29 1.24 0.42 -8.37
CA ASP A 29 1.10 1.34 -7.23
C ASP A 29 1.20 0.59 -5.89
N VAL A 30 0.73 -0.65 -5.86
CA VAL A 30 0.91 -1.56 -4.71
C VAL A 30 2.40 -1.85 -4.52
N ASP A 31 3.08 -2.25 -5.59
CA ASP A 31 4.51 -2.60 -5.58
C ASP A 31 5.40 -1.43 -5.15
N ALA A 32 5.22 -0.26 -5.78
CA ALA A 32 5.96 0.96 -5.41
C ALA A 32 5.70 1.40 -3.97
N TRP A 33 4.50 1.15 -3.45
CA TRP A 33 4.19 1.42 -2.05
C TRP A 33 4.89 0.41 -1.11
N LEU A 34 4.93 -0.88 -1.49
CA LEU A 34 5.68 -1.91 -0.76
C LEU A 34 7.18 -1.60 -0.72
N GLU A 35 7.77 -1.20 -1.84
CA GLU A 35 9.18 -0.81 -1.93
C GLU A 35 9.50 0.36 -0.99
N LYS A 36 8.66 1.41 -0.99
CA LYS A 36 8.81 2.54 -0.07
C LYS A 36 8.73 2.13 1.40
N GLN A 37 7.89 1.16 1.75
CA GLN A 37 7.78 0.67 3.13
C GLN A 37 8.95 -0.25 3.51
N SER A 38 9.44 -1.10 2.60
CA SER A 38 10.61 -1.96 2.85
C SER A 38 11.89 -1.14 3.00
N ALA A 39 12.05 -0.07 2.21
CA ALA A 39 13.18 0.85 2.37
C ALA A 39 13.17 1.56 3.74
N TYR A 40 12.00 1.76 4.34
CA TYR A 40 11.85 2.34 5.67
C TYR A 40 12.18 1.34 6.79
N ASP A 41 11.95 0.03 6.59
CA ASP A 41 12.22 -1.02 7.59
C ASP A 41 13.71 -1.44 7.61
N LEU A 42 14.48 -1.20 6.53
CA LEU A 42 15.92 -1.52 6.46
C LEU A 42 16.84 -0.40 6.99
N VAL A 43 16.29 0.76 7.35
CA VAL A 43 17.04 1.92 7.90
C VAL A 43 16.66 2.17 9.37
N GLY A 44 15.85 1.28 9.96
CA GLY A 44 15.43 1.33 11.37
C GLY A 44 16.33 0.53 12.30
#